data_AF-A0A9D4AFZ2-F1
#
_entry.id   AF-A0A9D4AFZ2-F1
#
_cell.length_a   1.000
_cell.length_b   1.000
_cell.length_c   1.000
_cell.angle_alpha   90.00
_cell.angle_beta   90.00
_cell.angle_gamma   90.00
#
_symmetry.space_group_name_H-M   'P 1'
#
loop_
_entity.id
_entity.type
_entity.pdbx_description
1 polymer ?
#
loop_
_entity_poly.entity_id
_entity_poly.type
_entity_poly.pdbx_seq_one_letter_code
_entity_poly.pdbx_strand_id
1 'polypeptide(L)'
;MLSEHPVLESAAGPHIIINWKDVVNFASANYLRFVGHDNHEIKCVYQESCNLVLEKYGVGSCGPCGFYGTIGNSSPLLSAAASSLHRRRWKFSSSRYFTLLADFVRGDKRSKLLVTCNTNVDLAISCRYERRLSELNAHIQEKLQQTRKFYATYNALLEIKELMLKQTSLLNSINSQVQLKRVIFLAFVYGLLCSCL
;
A
#
# COMPACT_ATOMS: atom_id res chain seq x y z
N MET A 1 2.44 -0.52 -24.22
CA MET A 1 1.22 -0.74 -23.41
C MET A 1 1.27 0.25 -22.26
N LEU A 2 0.40 1.26 -22.23
CA LEU A 2 0.25 2.15 -21.08
C LEU A 2 -0.43 1.31 -20.00
N SER A 3 0.34 0.79 -19.04
CA SER A 3 -0.25 0.15 -17.86
C SER A 3 -0.90 1.25 -17.04
N GLU A 4 -2.22 1.18 -16.86
CA GLU A 4 -2.91 2.12 -15.98
C GLU A 4 -2.29 2.07 -14.58
N HIS A 5 -2.00 3.25 -14.03
CA HIS A 5 -1.48 3.35 -12.68
C HIS A 5 -2.60 2.97 -11.70
N PRO A 6 -2.36 2.02 -10.77
CA PRO A 6 -3.38 1.62 -9.81
C PRO A 6 -3.79 2.82 -8.97
N VAL A 7 -5.10 3.07 -8.88
CA VAL A 7 -5.67 4.12 -8.04
C VAL A 7 -5.85 3.58 -6.63
N LEU A 8 -5.37 4.34 -5.64
CA LEU A 8 -5.56 4.06 -4.23
C LEU A 8 -6.87 4.69 -3.77
N GLU A 9 -7.81 3.89 -3.27
CA GLU A 9 -9.09 4.37 -2.74
C GLU A 9 -8.99 4.76 -1.25
N SER A 10 -7.97 4.25 -0.54
CA SER A 10 -7.72 4.54 0.86
C SER A 10 -6.44 5.36 1.07
N ALA A 11 -6.23 5.83 2.31
CA ALA A 11 -4.95 6.42 2.70
C ALA A 11 -3.80 5.42 2.51
N ALA A 12 -2.60 5.92 2.17
CA ALA A 12 -1.39 5.13 1.97
C ALA A 12 -0.77 4.62 3.30
N GLY A 13 -1.57 3.90 4.10
CA GLY A 13 -1.15 3.21 5.32
C GLY A 13 -0.59 1.82 5.02
N PRO A 14 -0.37 0.98 6.06
CA PRO A 14 0.11 -0.39 5.90
C PRO A 14 -0.86 -1.30 5.14
N HIS A 15 -2.16 -1.01 5.24
CA HIS A 15 -3.23 -1.62 4.45
C HIS A 15 -3.81 -0.56 3.52
N ILE A 16 -4.05 -0.95 2.27
CA ILE A 16 -4.60 -0.09 1.23
C ILE A 16 -5.70 -0.81 0.46
N ILE A 17 -6.69 -0.05 0.00
CA ILE A 17 -7.75 -0.55 -0.86
C ILE A 17 -7.43 -0.19 -2.31
N ILE A 18 -7.28 -1.20 -3.16
CA ILE A 18 -7.12 -1.07 -4.60
C ILE A 18 -8.18 -1.93 -5.27
N ASN A 19 -8.99 -1.34 -6.17
CA ASN A 19 -10.08 -2.03 -6.86
C ASN A 19 -11.00 -2.80 -5.89
N TRP A 20 -11.45 -2.13 -4.82
CA TRP A 20 -12.31 -2.72 -3.77
C TRP A 20 -11.71 -3.90 -3.00
N LYS A 21 -10.40 -4.15 -3.11
CA LYS A 21 -9.70 -5.22 -2.38
C LYS A 21 -8.72 -4.62 -1.38
N ASP A 22 -8.81 -5.08 -0.14
CA ASP A 22 -7.83 -4.79 0.91
C ASP A 22 -6.53 -5.57 0.65
N VAL A 23 -5.42 -4.85 0.54
CA VAL A 23 -4.09 -5.39 0.27
C VAL A 23 -3.03 -4.71 1.16
N VAL A 24 -1.95 -5.43 1.45
CA VAL A 24 -0.83 -4.90 2.25
C VAL A 24 0.11 -4.04 1.39
N ASN A 25 0.50 -2.88 1.90
CA ASN A 25 1.29 -1.87 1.21
C ASN A 25 2.78 -1.95 1.58
N PHE A 26 3.55 -2.65 0.74
CA PHE A 26 5.02 -2.70 0.85
C PHE A 26 5.75 -1.69 -0.06
N ALA A 27 5.02 -0.89 -0.82
CA ALA A 27 5.59 -0.03 -1.87
C ALA A 27 5.73 1.44 -1.46
N SER A 28 5.07 1.86 -0.37
CA SER A 28 5.09 3.26 0.08
C SER A 28 6.30 3.60 0.95
N ALA A 29 6.77 4.85 0.86
CA ALA A 29 7.81 5.41 1.72
C ALA A 29 7.25 5.93 3.06
N ASN A 30 6.31 5.21 3.68
CA ASN A 30 5.62 5.59 4.92
C ASN A 30 6.20 4.83 6.14
N TYR A 31 7.52 4.90 6.33
CA TYR A 31 8.23 4.07 7.32
C TYR A 31 7.81 4.32 8.77
N LEU A 32 7.50 5.57 9.12
CA LEU A 32 7.09 5.98 10.47
C LEU A 32 5.57 5.96 10.66
N ARG A 33 4.81 5.50 9.66
CA ARG A 33 3.35 5.37 9.68
C ARG A 33 2.60 6.66 10.01
N PHE A 34 3.13 7.84 9.65
CA PHE A 34 2.42 9.10 9.88
C PHE A 34 1.18 9.26 8.98
N VAL A 35 1.17 8.61 7.81
CA VAL A 35 0.00 8.57 6.92
C VAL A 35 -0.82 7.31 7.23
N GLY A 36 -2.14 7.45 7.40
CA GLY A 36 -3.03 6.32 7.69
C GLY A 36 -2.74 5.64 9.03
N HIS A 37 -2.46 6.44 10.06
CA HIS A 37 -2.19 5.96 11.43
C HIS A 37 -3.49 5.49 12.12
N ASP A 38 -3.44 4.38 12.86
CA ASP A 38 -4.63 3.79 13.50
C ASP A 38 -5.02 4.53 14.79
N ASN A 39 -4.04 5.08 15.53
CA ASN A 39 -4.34 5.92 16.70
C ASN A 39 -5.13 7.17 16.28
N HIS A 40 -6.37 7.20 16.76
CA HIS A 40 -7.32 8.28 16.54
C HIS A 40 -6.75 9.63 17.00
N GLU A 41 -6.07 9.68 18.15
CA GLU A 41 -5.48 10.92 18.68
C GLU A 41 -4.42 11.53 17.74
N ILE A 42 -3.50 10.71 17.22
CA ILE A 42 -2.44 11.17 16.30
C ILE A 42 -3.05 11.64 14.98
N LYS A 43 -4.06 10.92 14.47
CA LYS A 43 -4.80 11.29 13.27
C LYS A 43 -5.52 12.63 13.46
N CYS A 44 -6.22 12.81 14.58
CA CYS A 44 -6.91 14.05 14.93
C CYS A 44 -5.93 15.22 15.05
N VAL A 45 -4.85 15.08 15.82
CA VAL A 45 -3.85 16.14 16.01
C VAL A 45 -3.23 16.56 14.68
N TYR A 46 -2.89 15.60 13.82
CA TYR A 46 -2.33 15.89 12.50
C TYR A 46 -3.32 16.65 11.62
N GLN A 47 -4.56 16.17 11.55
CA GLN A 47 -5.60 16.75 10.69
C GLN A 47 -6.04 18.13 11.20
N GLU A 48 -6.18 18.32 12.51
CA GLU A 48 -6.47 19.60 13.15
C GLU A 48 -5.32 20.60 12.93
N SER A 49 -4.06 20.15 13.06
CA SER A 49 -2.89 21.00 12.76
C SER A 49 -2.88 21.45 11.30
N CYS A 50 -3.21 20.56 10.35
CA CYS A 50 -3.33 20.91 8.93
C CYS A 50 -4.45 21.93 8.70
N ASN A 51 -5.63 21.73 9.31
CA ASN A 51 -6.77 22.64 9.17
C ASN A 51 -6.45 24.02 9.73
N LEU A 52 -5.83 24.10 10.92
CA LEU A 52 -5.41 25.36 11.53
C LEU A 52 -4.42 26.13 10.64
N VAL A 53 -3.47 25.43 10.02
CA VAL A 53 -2.52 26.04 9.08
C VAL A 53 -3.22 26.54 7.82
N LEU A 54 -4.19 25.78 7.29
CA LEU A 54 -4.98 26.17 6.13
C LEU A 54 -5.87 27.39 6.41
N GLU A 55 -6.52 27.44 7.57
CA GLU A 55 -7.33 28.59 7.99
C GLU A 55 -6.46 29.84 8.20
N LYS A 56 -5.27 29.68 8.79
CA LYS A 56 -4.38 30.79 9.10
C LYS A 56 -3.63 31.33 7.89
N TYR A 57 -3.17 30.46 6.99
CA TYR A 57 -2.23 30.80 5.94
C TYR A 57 -2.74 30.51 4.52
N GLY A 58 -3.92 29.90 4.39
CA GLY A 58 -4.49 29.51 3.10
C GLY A 58 -3.81 28.28 2.49
N VAL A 59 -4.24 27.93 1.28
CA VAL A 59 -3.81 26.73 0.54
C VAL A 59 -2.44 26.85 -0.13
N GLY A 60 -1.86 28.06 -0.22
CA GLY A 60 -0.60 28.27 -0.90
C GLY A 60 -0.02 29.66 -0.73
N SER A 61 1.29 29.77 -0.93
CA SER A 61 2.03 31.04 -0.86
C SER A 61 1.97 31.85 -2.16
N CYS A 62 1.54 31.23 -3.27
CA CYS A 62 1.38 31.82 -4.61
C CYS A 62 2.61 32.56 -5.18
N GLY A 63 3.79 32.45 -4.57
CA GLY A 63 4.97 33.23 -4.94
C GLY A 63 6.31 32.59 -4.56
N PRO A 64 7.42 33.08 -5.12
CA PRO A 64 8.75 32.62 -4.76
C PRO A 64 9.15 33.09 -3.36
N CYS A 65 9.87 32.24 -2.65
CA CYS A 65 10.45 32.55 -1.34
C CYS A 65 11.47 33.70 -1.47
N GLY A 66 11.43 34.68 -0.56
CA GLY A 66 12.24 35.91 -0.61
C GLY A 66 11.53 37.12 -1.22
N PHE A 67 10.32 36.92 -1.77
CA PHE A 67 9.41 37.99 -2.19
C PHE A 67 8.08 37.82 -1.43
N TYR A 68 6.97 37.61 -2.15
CA TYR A 68 5.64 37.44 -1.58
C TYR A 68 5.29 35.98 -1.23
N GLY A 69 6.18 35.03 -1.53
CA GLY A 69 6.01 33.61 -1.21
C GLY A 69 6.42 33.20 0.21
N THR A 70 6.96 34.13 1.00
CA THR A 70 7.40 33.86 2.37
C THR A 70 6.28 34.19 3.34
N ILE A 71 5.53 33.18 3.75
CA ILE A 71 4.46 33.33 4.73
C ILE A 71 5.08 33.36 6.14
N GLY A 72 5.18 34.57 6.73
CA GLY A 72 5.48 34.78 8.15
C GLY A 72 6.95 34.65 8.56
N ASN A 73 7.42 35.66 9.32
CA ASN A 73 8.81 35.78 9.80
C ASN A 73 9.21 34.61 10.70
N SER A 74 10.43 34.08 10.48
CA SER A 74 11.05 32.98 11.25
C SER A 74 10.17 31.74 11.41
N SER A 75 10.00 30.95 10.34
CA SER A 75 9.30 29.67 10.42
C SER A 75 9.85 28.84 11.59
N PRO A 76 9.05 28.56 12.64
CA PRO A 76 9.43 27.65 13.71
C PRO A 76 9.81 26.27 13.17
N LEU A 77 9.25 25.91 12.00
CA LEU A 77 9.60 24.71 11.25
C LEU A 77 11.05 24.76 10.71
N LEU A 78 11.51 25.91 10.20
CA LEU A 78 12.90 26.08 9.74
C LEU A 78 13.90 25.95 10.89
N SER A 79 13.62 26.59 12.04
CA SER A 79 14.49 26.50 13.21
C SER A 79 14.46 25.11 13.82
N ALA A 80 13.29 24.49 13.97
CA ALA A 80 13.15 23.12 14.47
C ALA A 80 13.88 22.11 13.56
N ALA A 81 13.75 22.21 12.24
CA ALA A 81 14.45 21.35 11.30
C ALA A 81 15.97 21.55 11.34
N ALA A 82 16.43 22.80 11.44
CA ALA A 82 17.86 23.11 11.58
C ALA A 82 18.43 22.52 12.88
N SER A 83 17.74 22.72 14.01
CA SER A 83 18.16 22.21 15.31
C SER A 83 18.15 20.68 15.38
N SER A 84 17.09 20.02 14.87
CA SER A 84 16.99 18.56 14.84
C SER A 84 18.15 17.91 14.05
N LEU A 85 18.62 18.57 12.99
CA LEU A 85 19.72 18.11 12.16
C LEU A 85 21.08 18.71 12.54
N HIS A 86 21.17 19.42 13.67
CA HIS A 86 22.39 20.10 14.13
C HIS A 86 23.04 21.01 13.05
N ARG A 87 22.21 21.66 12.22
CA ARG A 87 22.66 22.58 11.16
C ARG A 87 22.45 24.03 11.56
N ARG A 88 23.33 24.91 11.09
CA ARG A 88 23.22 26.36 11.31
C ARG A 88 22.04 27.01 10.60
N ARG A 89 21.66 26.50 9.42
CA ARG A 89 20.52 27.00 8.62
C ARG A 89 19.87 25.86 7.86
N TRP A 90 18.56 25.91 7.75
CA TRP A 90 17.76 25.06 6.86
C TRP A 90 17.13 25.90 5.76
N LYS A 91 16.89 25.30 4.59
CA LYS A 91 16.11 25.90 3.50
C LYS A 91 15.11 24.86 3.03
N PHE A 92 13.83 25.25 2.94
CA PHE A 92 12.81 24.40 2.34
C PHE A 92 12.87 24.48 0.82
N SER A 93 12.56 23.34 0.20
CA SER A 93 12.38 23.15 -1.24
C SER A 93 11.13 22.33 -1.42
N SER A 94 10.44 22.50 -2.55
CA SER A 94 9.23 21.74 -2.89
C SER A 94 9.50 20.23 -2.96
N SER A 95 10.71 19.82 -3.36
CA SER A 95 11.13 18.43 -3.34
C SER A 95 12.63 18.28 -3.10
N ARG A 96 13.05 17.08 -2.67
CA ARG A 96 14.47 16.73 -2.52
C ARG A 96 15.24 16.86 -3.84
N TYR A 97 14.59 16.53 -4.96
CA TYR A 97 15.16 16.66 -6.30
C TYR A 97 15.59 18.11 -6.58
N PHE A 98 14.70 19.08 -6.32
CA PHE A 98 15.03 20.49 -6.52
C PHE A 98 16.11 21.00 -5.56
N THR A 99 16.19 20.46 -4.33
CA THR A 99 17.29 20.80 -3.41
C THR A 99 18.63 20.38 -3.99
N LEU A 100 18.75 19.12 -4.43
CA LEU A 100 19.98 18.57 -5.00
C LEU A 100 20.39 19.32 -6.27
N LEU A 101 19.42 19.58 -7.16
CA LEU A 101 19.66 20.34 -8.38
C LEU A 101 20.17 21.76 -8.08
N ALA A 102 19.52 22.44 -7.13
CA ALA A 102 19.93 23.79 -6.77
C ALA A 102 21.29 23.84 -6.06
N ASP A 103 21.64 22.82 -5.27
CA ASP A 103 22.97 22.69 -4.67
C ASP A 103 24.04 22.41 -5.73
N PHE A 104 23.73 21.57 -6.73
CA PHE A 104 24.59 21.31 -7.89
C PHE A 104 24.86 22.60 -8.68
N VAL A 105 23.81 23.31 -9.08
CA VAL A 105 23.92 24.56 -9.85
C VAL A 105 24.65 25.67 -9.06
N ARG A 106 24.43 25.77 -7.74
CA ARG A 106 25.12 26.77 -6.91
C ARG A 106 26.57 26.42 -6.62
N GLY A 107 26.90 25.13 -6.61
CA GLY A 107 28.26 24.61 -6.39
C GLY A 107 29.21 24.89 -7.55
N ASP A 108 28.69 25.08 -8.76
CA ASP A 108 29.47 25.36 -9.96
C ASP A 108 29.87 26.83 -10.08
N LYS A 109 30.76 27.28 -9.19
CA LYS A 109 31.54 28.50 -9.40
C LYS A 109 33.00 28.12 -9.59
N ARG A 110 33.38 28.02 -10.87
CA ARG A 110 34.74 27.76 -11.38
C ARG A 110 35.25 26.37 -11.04
N SER A 111 35.15 25.46 -12.02
CA SER A 111 36.15 24.41 -12.28
C SER A 111 36.69 23.71 -11.02
N LYS A 112 35.80 23.40 -10.06
CA LYS A 112 36.09 22.54 -8.93
C LYS A 112 35.54 21.18 -9.31
N LEU A 113 36.43 20.21 -9.42
CA LEU A 113 36.09 18.80 -9.53
C LEU A 113 35.10 18.49 -8.41
N LEU A 114 33.82 18.32 -8.77
CA LEU A 114 32.86 17.69 -7.90
C LEU A 114 33.31 16.24 -7.79
N VAL A 115 34.14 15.96 -6.78
CA VAL A 115 34.34 14.60 -6.32
C VAL A 115 33.02 14.24 -5.66
N THR A 116 32.04 13.82 -6.46
CA THR A 116 31.04 12.94 -5.90
C THR A 116 31.85 11.78 -5.35
N CYS A 117 31.72 11.54 -4.06
CA CYS A 117 32.24 10.33 -3.44
C CYS A 117 31.38 9.17 -3.91
N ASN A 118 31.42 8.93 -5.23
CA ASN A 118 30.98 7.77 -5.97
C ASN A 118 30.96 8.01 -7.49
N THR A 119 32.12 8.25 -8.10
CA THR A 119 32.47 7.56 -9.35
C THR A 119 33.39 6.39 -8.98
N ASN A 120 33.04 5.14 -9.19
CA ASN A 120 32.48 4.62 -10.44
C ASN A 120 30.93 4.59 -10.55
N VAL A 121 30.24 5.33 -9.69
CA VAL A 121 28.86 5.12 -9.27
C VAL A 121 27.87 6.27 -9.59
N ASP A 122 28.12 7.24 -10.49
CA ASP A 122 27.04 8.23 -10.78
C ASP A 122 26.54 8.26 -12.23
N LEU A 123 27.37 8.30 -13.28
CA LEU A 123 26.81 8.23 -14.65
C LEU A 123 26.59 6.77 -15.13
N ALA A 124 27.54 5.89 -14.83
CA ALA A 124 27.39 4.47 -15.07
C ALA A 124 26.42 3.82 -14.08
N ILE A 125 26.14 4.45 -12.94
CA ILE A 125 25.17 3.93 -11.96
C ILE A 125 23.83 4.61 -12.02
N SER A 126 23.63 5.85 -12.47
CA SER A 126 22.25 6.20 -12.86
C SER A 126 21.77 5.22 -13.94
N CYS A 127 22.59 4.96 -14.97
CA CYS A 127 22.27 3.94 -15.97
C CYS A 127 22.30 2.49 -15.44
N ARG A 128 23.24 2.07 -14.58
CA ARG A 128 23.25 0.67 -14.02
C ARG A 128 22.25 0.46 -12.89
N TYR A 129 21.93 1.47 -12.08
CA TYR A 129 20.83 1.40 -11.12
C TYR A 129 19.52 1.47 -11.87
N GLU A 130 19.33 2.30 -12.90
CA GLU A 130 18.13 2.23 -13.74
C GLU A 130 18.03 0.86 -14.41
N ARG A 131 19.13 0.29 -14.91
CA ARG A 131 19.15 -1.06 -15.50
C ARG A 131 18.90 -2.16 -14.46
N ARG A 132 19.56 -2.13 -13.29
CA ARG A 132 19.31 -3.09 -12.20
C ARG A 132 17.95 -2.91 -11.55
N LEU A 133 17.43 -1.70 -11.48
CA LEU A 133 16.08 -1.40 -11.01
C LEU A 133 15.06 -1.88 -12.04
N SER A 134 15.37 -1.76 -13.34
CA SER A 134 14.56 -2.34 -14.42
C SER A 134 14.62 -3.87 -14.41
N GLU A 135 15.77 -4.48 -14.17
CA GLU A 135 15.95 -5.92 -14.04
C GLU A 135 15.27 -6.45 -12.78
N LEU A 136 15.43 -5.74 -11.65
CA LEU A 136 14.76 -6.06 -10.40
C LEU A 136 13.24 -5.84 -10.52
N ASN A 137 12.77 -4.78 -11.18
CA ASN A 137 11.36 -4.61 -11.48
C ASN A 137 10.86 -5.71 -12.41
N ALA A 138 11.60 -6.09 -13.44
CA ALA A 138 11.23 -7.20 -14.30
C ALA A 138 11.12 -8.50 -13.50
N HIS A 139 12.07 -8.75 -12.60
CA HIS A 139 12.06 -9.95 -11.76
C HIS A 139 10.96 -9.93 -10.69
N ILE A 140 10.69 -8.76 -10.10
CA ILE A 140 9.56 -8.55 -9.18
C ILE A 140 8.24 -8.73 -9.94
N GLN A 141 8.12 -8.22 -11.16
CA GLN A 141 6.92 -8.39 -12.00
C GLN A 141 6.72 -9.85 -12.41
N GLU A 142 7.80 -10.55 -12.77
CA GLU A 142 7.77 -11.98 -13.07
C GLU A 142 7.37 -12.80 -11.83
N LYS A 143 7.95 -12.49 -10.68
CA LYS A 143 7.57 -13.11 -9.40
C LYS A 143 6.12 -12.80 -9.06
N LEU A 144 5.66 -11.56 -9.20
CA LEU A 144 4.25 -11.19 -9.02
C LEU A 144 3.33 -11.93 -9.99
N GLN A 145 3.72 -12.15 -11.24
CA GLN A 145 2.97 -12.97 -12.17
C GLN A 145 2.93 -14.44 -11.73
N GLN A 146 4.04 -15.00 -11.28
CA GLN A 146 4.08 -16.36 -10.73
C GLN A 146 3.17 -16.47 -9.49
N THR A 147 3.26 -15.54 -8.55
CA THR A 147 2.44 -15.54 -7.35
C THR A 147 0.95 -15.37 -7.69
N ARG A 148 0.60 -14.51 -8.66
CA ARG A 148 -0.78 -14.39 -9.16
C ARG A 148 -1.32 -15.69 -9.75
N LYS A 149 -0.49 -16.45 -10.47
CA LYS A 149 -0.87 -17.78 -10.96
C LYS A 149 -1.16 -18.74 -9.82
N PHE A 150 -0.29 -18.80 -8.80
CA PHE A 150 -0.52 -19.62 -7.61
C PHE A 150 -1.79 -19.22 -6.85
N TYR A 151 -2.07 -17.91 -6.73
CA TYR A 151 -3.30 -17.43 -6.12
C TYR A 151 -4.56 -17.75 -6.94
N ALA A 152 -4.48 -17.70 -8.27
CA ALA A 152 -5.59 -18.11 -9.13
C ALA A 152 -5.91 -19.59 -8.93
N THR A 153 -4.89 -20.45 -8.87
CA THR A 153 -5.07 -21.89 -8.60
C THR A 153 -5.65 -22.11 -7.20
N TYR A 154 -5.14 -21.39 -6.18
CA TYR A 154 -5.65 -21.49 -4.81
C TYR A 154 -7.14 -21.09 -4.73
N ASN A 155 -7.53 -19.99 -5.37
CA ASN A 155 -8.92 -19.53 -5.36
C ASN A 155 -9.85 -20.52 -6.07
N ALA A 156 -9.42 -21.11 -7.19
CA ALA A 156 -10.18 -22.17 -7.86
C ALA A 156 -10.33 -23.41 -6.95
N LEU A 157 -9.29 -23.79 -6.21
CA LEU A 157 -9.36 -24.89 -5.25
C LEU A 157 -10.29 -24.56 -4.06
N LEU A 158 -10.33 -23.31 -3.63
CA LEU A 158 -11.25 -22.85 -2.59
C LEU A 158 -12.71 -22.97 -3.04
N GLU A 159 -13.03 -22.54 -4.26
CA GLU A 159 -14.36 -22.71 -4.85
C GLU A 159 -14.75 -24.19 -4.98
N ILE A 160 -13.83 -25.04 -5.44
CA ILE A 160 -14.06 -26.49 -5.52
C ILE A 160 -14.33 -27.07 -4.12
N LYS A 161 -13.57 -26.65 -3.11
CA LYS A 161 -13.77 -27.09 -1.72
C LYS A 161 -15.16 -26.70 -1.21
N GLU A 162 -15.63 -25.50 -1.49
CA GLU A 162 -16.98 -25.06 -1.12
C GLU A 162 -18.06 -25.90 -1.83
N LEU A 163 -17.88 -26.23 -3.11
CA LEU A 163 -18.80 -27.09 -3.85
C LEU A 163 -18.81 -28.52 -3.30
N MET A 164 -17.65 -29.07 -2.95
CA MET A 164 -17.52 -30.38 -2.31
C MET A 164 -18.23 -30.45 -0.94
N LEU A 165 -18.15 -29.38 -0.14
CA LEU A 165 -18.88 -29.26 1.13
C LEU A 165 -20.40 -29.23 0.92
N LYS A 166 -20.88 -28.54 -0.13
CA LYS A 166 -22.30 -28.56 -0.50
C LYS A 166 -22.74 -29.95 -0.94
N GLN A 167 -21.97 -30.64 -1.78
CA GLN A 167 -22.29 -32.00 -2.23
C GLN A 167 -22.37 -33.01 -1.07
N THR A 168 -21.42 -32.95 -0.14
CA THR A 168 -21.42 -33.82 1.05
C THR A 168 -22.62 -33.53 1.95
N SER A 169 -23.01 -32.27 2.14
CA SER A 169 -24.22 -31.92 2.90
C SER A 169 -25.50 -32.49 2.25
N LEU A 170 -25.56 -32.48 0.92
CA LEU A 170 -26.69 -32.97 0.13
C LEU A 170 -26.78 -34.50 0.20
N LEU A 171 -25.65 -35.20 0.07
CA LEU A 171 -25.54 -36.65 0.28
C LEU A 171 -25.99 -37.07 1.68
N ASN A 172 -25.58 -36.34 2.72
CA ASN A 172 -26.01 -36.61 4.10
C ASN A 172 -27.53 -36.44 4.26
N SER A 173 -28.11 -35.43 3.62
CA SER A 173 -29.57 -35.21 3.62
C SER A 173 -30.32 -36.33 2.90
N ILE A 174 -29.85 -36.77 1.73
CA ILE A 174 -30.46 -37.89 0.99
C ILE A 174 -30.32 -39.20 1.78
N ASN A 175 -29.16 -39.46 2.37
CA ASN A 175 -28.92 -40.67 3.16
C ASN A 175 -29.85 -40.72 4.39
N SER A 176 -30.04 -39.59 5.07
CA SER A 176 -31.03 -39.43 6.13
C SER A 176 -32.45 -39.80 5.66
N GLN A 177 -32.87 -39.31 4.49
CA GLN A 177 -34.20 -39.60 3.93
C GLN A 177 -34.37 -41.09 3.55
N VAL A 178 -33.34 -41.73 3.00
CA VAL A 178 -33.35 -43.15 2.65
C VAL A 178 -33.39 -44.03 3.90
N GLN A 179 -32.63 -43.69 4.94
CA GLN A 179 -32.69 -44.37 6.23
C GLN A 179 -34.08 -44.25 6.86
N LEU A 180 -34.66 -43.06 6.86
CA LEU A 180 -36.02 -42.83 7.38
C LEU A 180 -37.06 -43.68 6.62
N LYS A 181 -37.01 -43.70 5.28
CA LYS A 181 -37.89 -44.53 4.45
C LYS A 181 -37.70 -46.03 4.71
N ARG A 182 -36.47 -46.49 4.94
CA ARG A 182 -36.20 -47.89 5.32
C ARG A 182 -36.81 -48.25 6.67
N VAL A 183 -36.69 -47.39 7.67
CA VAL A 183 -37.27 -47.61 9.00
C VAL A 183 -38.80 -47.62 8.92
N ILE A 184 -39.40 -46.69 8.17
CA ILE A 184 -40.85 -46.66 7.96
C ILE A 184 -41.34 -47.92 7.23
N PHE A 185 -40.62 -48.37 6.19
CA PHE A 185 -40.96 -49.59 5.46
C PHE A 185 -40.86 -50.84 6.36
N LEU A 186 -39.80 -50.97 7.16
CA LEU A 186 -39.66 -52.03 8.15
C LEU A 186 -40.80 -51.99 9.18
N ALA A 187 -41.11 -50.82 9.73
CA ALA A 187 -42.21 -50.66 10.68
C ALA A 187 -43.57 -51.05 10.07
N PHE A 188 -43.81 -50.74 8.79
CA PHE A 188 -45.02 -51.11 8.07
C PHE A 188 -45.12 -52.63 7.85
N VAL A 189 -44.02 -53.27 7.47
CA VAL A 189 -43.94 -54.74 7.32
C VAL A 189 -44.15 -55.46 8.66
N TYR A 190 -43.48 -55.01 9.72
CA TYR A 190 -43.68 -55.57 11.07
C TYR A 190 -45.11 -55.33 11.59
N GLY A 191 -45.71 -54.17 11.30
CA GLY A 191 -47.10 -53.88 11.63
C GLY A 191 -48.08 -54.82 10.92
N LEU A 192 -47.90 -55.05 9.61
CA LEU A 192 -48.71 -55.99 8.83
C LEU A 192 -48.59 -57.44 9.31
N LEU A 193 -47.38 -57.90 9.64
CA LEU A 193 -47.12 -59.22 10.21
C LEU A 193 -47.82 -59.41 11.57
N CYS A 194 -47.89 -58.37 12.39
CA CYS A 194 -48.54 -58.43 13.69
C CYS A 194 -50.08 -58.47 13.62
N SER A 195 -50.67 -58.00 12.52
CA SER A 195 -52.12 -58.08 12.25
C SER A 195 -52.59 -59.38 11.57
N CYS A 196 -51.66 -60.26 11.17
CA CYS A 196 -51.96 -61.58 10.58
C CYS A 196 -51.76 -62.76 11.54
N LEU A 197 -51.34 -62.51 12.79
CA LEU A 197 -51.29 -63.46 13.91
C LEU A 197 -52.44 -63.18 14.88
#